data_AF-A0A182GWY4-F1
#
_entry.id   AF-A0A182GWY4-F1
#
_cell.length_a   1.000
_cell.length_b   1.000
_cell.length_c   1.000
_cell.angle_alpha   90.00
_cell.angle_beta   90.00
_cell.angle_gamma   90.00
#
_symmetry.space_group_name_H-M   'P 1'
#
loop_
_entity.id
_entity.type
_entity.pdbx_description
1 polymer ?
#
loop_
_entity_poly.entity_id
_entity_poly.type
_entity_poly.pdbx_seq_one_letter_code
_entity_poly.pdbx_strand_id
1 'polypeptide(L)'
;MKVTLLIVASLFALCSADYNKVQLAEIMKVTKKCYNQLNISYESDLVERVIYNRSFSDDPTTKEFINCLLVEFNVWESDGVINRDVVVNFMAQQYDPVKVRSILNKCFRPTGATQEDKAYNYARCFFDHLTFEL
;
A
#
# COMPACT_ATOMS: atom_id res chain seq x y z
N MET A 1 -35.65 13.87 -41.41
CA MET A 1 -34.99 14.96 -40.66
C MET A 1 -35.88 15.25 -39.46
N LYS A 2 -35.55 14.91 -38.21
CA LYS A 2 -34.32 15.12 -37.47
C LYS A 2 -34.08 13.93 -36.51
N VAL A 3 -32.88 13.37 -36.55
CA VAL A 3 -32.32 12.55 -35.47
C VAL A 3 -31.92 13.53 -34.37
N THR A 4 -32.40 13.35 -33.15
CA THR A 4 -31.86 14.08 -31.99
C THR A 4 -31.45 13.05 -30.95
N LEU A 5 -30.29 12.46 -31.22
CA LEU A 5 -29.47 11.73 -30.26
C LEU A 5 -29.06 12.73 -29.16
N LEU A 6 -29.63 12.61 -27.96
CA LEU A 6 -29.02 13.16 -26.75
C LEU A 6 -28.41 11.98 -25.98
N ILE A 7 -27.31 11.44 -26.53
CA ILE A 7 -26.40 10.63 -25.73
C ILE A 7 -25.60 11.63 -24.91
N VAL A 8 -26.02 11.83 -23.66
CA VAL A 8 -25.21 12.47 -22.63
C VAL A 8 -24.05 11.51 -22.37
N ALA A 9 -22.98 11.67 -23.16
CA ALA A 9 -21.68 11.08 -22.87
C ALA A 9 -21.07 11.84 -21.70
N SER A 10 -21.61 11.64 -20.50
CA SER A 10 -20.88 11.91 -19.27
C SER A 10 -19.77 10.86 -19.19
N LEU A 11 -18.66 11.16 -19.86
CA LEU A 11 -17.35 10.60 -19.57
C LEU A 11 -17.06 10.89 -18.10
N PHE A 12 -17.55 10.04 -17.21
CA PHE A 12 -16.89 9.83 -15.93
C PHE A 12 -15.51 9.30 -16.30
N ALA A 13 -14.55 10.20 -16.46
CA ALA A 13 -13.16 9.87 -16.26
C ALA A 13 -13.10 9.34 -14.83
N LEU A 14 -13.20 8.02 -14.70
CA LEU A 14 -12.77 7.29 -13.53
C LEU A 14 -11.28 7.61 -13.42
N CYS A 15 -10.96 8.70 -12.74
CA CYS A 15 -9.61 8.91 -12.23
C CYS A 15 -9.41 7.85 -11.17
N SER A 16 -9.13 6.62 -11.58
CA SER A 16 -8.53 5.62 -10.73
C SER A 16 -7.18 6.20 -10.32
N ALA A 17 -7.09 6.66 -9.07
CA ALA A 17 -5.82 7.02 -8.50
C ALA A 17 -5.09 5.70 -8.25
N ASP A 18 -4.06 5.44 -9.05
CA ASP A 18 -3.09 4.34 -8.90
C ASP A 18 -1.77 4.99 -8.43
N TYR A 19 -0.78 4.19 -8.04
CA TYR A 19 0.58 4.68 -7.83
C TYR A 19 1.13 5.35 -9.09
N ASN A 20 1.71 6.54 -8.94
CA ASN A 20 2.39 7.19 -10.05
C ASN A 20 3.73 6.50 -10.38
N LYS A 21 4.35 6.88 -11.51
CA LYS A 21 5.62 6.29 -11.97
C LYS A 21 6.76 6.43 -10.96
N VAL A 22 6.79 7.50 -10.17
CA VAL A 22 7.81 7.73 -9.14
C VAL A 22 7.60 6.76 -7.97
N GLN A 23 6.38 6.68 -7.45
CA GLN A 23 6.00 5.73 -6.40
C GLN A 23 6.26 4.29 -6.82
N LEU A 24 5.87 3.89 -8.04
CA LEU A 24 6.13 2.56 -8.58
C LEU A 24 7.64 2.27 -8.68
N ALA A 25 8.45 3.23 -9.13
CA ALA A 25 9.89 3.04 -9.20
C ALA A 25 10.52 2.86 -7.80
N GLU A 26 10.05 3.59 -6.79
CA GLU A 26 10.47 3.46 -5.40
C GLU A 26 10.07 2.10 -4.81
N ILE A 27 8.81 1.70 -4.99
CA ILE A 27 8.30 0.37 -4.59
C ILE A 27 9.16 -0.71 -5.23
N MET A 28 9.36 -0.69 -6.55
CA MET A 28 10.13 -1.73 -7.23
C MET A 28 11.60 -1.78 -6.79
N LYS A 29 12.21 -0.63 -6.48
CA LYS A 29 13.56 -0.56 -5.92
C LYS A 29 13.64 -1.26 -4.56
N VAL A 30 12.68 -0.97 -3.68
CA VAL A 30 12.61 -1.58 -2.34
C VAL A 30 12.26 -3.06 -2.44
N THR A 31 11.26 -3.44 -3.25
CA THR A 31 10.88 -4.83 -3.53
C THR A 31 12.07 -5.65 -3.99
N LYS A 32 12.89 -5.14 -4.92
CA LYS A 32 14.10 -5.84 -5.36
C LYS A 32 15.05 -6.15 -4.20
N LYS A 33 15.24 -5.22 -3.27
CA LYS A 33 16.08 -5.46 -2.09
C LYS A 33 15.47 -6.55 -1.21
N CYS A 34 14.18 -6.45 -0.90
CA CYS A 34 13.49 -7.41 -0.04
C CYS A 34 13.45 -8.82 -0.65
N TYR A 35 13.21 -8.93 -1.95
CA TYR A 35 13.26 -10.23 -2.64
C TYR A 35 14.64 -10.86 -2.55
N ASN A 36 15.72 -10.10 -2.72
CA ASN A 36 17.08 -10.62 -2.54
C ASN A 36 17.35 -11.04 -1.09
N GLN A 37 16.98 -10.23 -0.10
CA GLN A 37 17.23 -10.50 1.31
C GLN A 37 16.49 -11.77 1.79
N LEU A 38 15.26 -11.95 1.32
CA LEU A 38 14.38 -13.06 1.72
C LEU A 38 14.45 -14.26 0.76
N ASN A 39 15.31 -14.20 -0.27
CA ASN A 39 15.41 -15.22 -1.32
C ASN A 39 14.07 -15.54 -2.01
N ILE A 40 13.23 -14.52 -2.21
CA ILE A 40 11.96 -14.62 -2.93
C ILE A 40 12.25 -14.59 -4.43
N SER A 41 11.61 -15.48 -5.19
CA SER A 41 11.71 -15.50 -6.65
C SER A 41 11.17 -14.20 -7.26
N TYR A 42 11.89 -13.65 -8.25
CA TYR A 42 11.41 -12.49 -9.02
C TYR A 42 10.17 -12.78 -9.87
N GLU A 43 9.86 -14.07 -10.11
CA GLU A 43 8.61 -14.49 -10.75
C GLU A 43 7.41 -14.47 -9.78
N SER A 44 7.62 -14.16 -8.50
CA SER A 44 6.55 -14.05 -7.52
C SER A 44 5.76 -12.75 -7.69
N ASP A 45 4.44 -12.88 -7.70
CA ASP A 45 3.41 -11.83 -7.66
C ASP A 45 3.19 -11.25 -6.24
N LEU A 46 4.01 -11.62 -5.25
CA LEU A 46 3.82 -11.21 -3.86
C LEU A 46 3.77 -9.69 -3.68
N VAL A 47 4.63 -8.94 -4.37
CA VAL A 47 4.59 -7.47 -4.34
C VAL A 47 3.25 -6.93 -4.79
N GLU A 48 2.71 -7.45 -5.90
CA GLU A 48 1.43 -7.01 -6.46
C GLU A 48 0.29 -7.31 -5.50
N ARG A 49 0.29 -8.50 -4.89
CA ARG A 49 -0.70 -8.86 -3.86
C ARG A 49 -0.65 -7.94 -2.65
N VAL A 50 0.54 -7.58 -2.18
CA VAL A 50 0.72 -6.77 -0.98
C VAL A 50 0.36 -5.30 -1.24
N ILE A 51 0.85 -4.68 -2.31
CA ILE A 51 0.66 -3.22 -2.51
C ILE A 51 -0.74 -2.86 -3.01
N TYR A 52 -1.44 -3.79 -3.68
CA TYR A 52 -2.80 -3.60 -4.18
C TYR A 52 -3.86 -4.35 -3.37
N ASN A 53 -3.50 -4.92 -2.20
CA ASN A 53 -4.42 -5.72 -1.38
C ASN A 53 -5.11 -6.87 -2.13
N ARG A 54 -4.42 -7.54 -3.07
CA ARG A 54 -4.99 -8.67 -3.82
C ARG A 54 -4.82 -9.98 -3.05
N SER A 55 -5.46 -10.03 -1.87
CA SER A 55 -5.52 -11.21 -1.00
C SER A 55 -4.14 -11.77 -0.63
N PHE A 56 -3.28 -10.94 -0.03
CA PHE A 56 -2.01 -11.40 0.51
C PHE A 56 -2.22 -12.31 1.74
N SER A 57 -1.47 -13.40 1.83
CA SER A 57 -1.68 -14.49 2.80
C SER A 57 -1.07 -14.20 4.18
N ASP A 58 -1.63 -14.83 5.22
CA ASP A 58 -1.09 -14.84 6.59
C ASP A 58 -0.03 -15.96 6.72
N ASP A 59 1.06 -15.85 5.96
CA ASP A 59 2.16 -16.82 5.97
C ASP A 59 3.50 -16.13 6.27
N PRO A 60 4.51 -16.87 6.78
CA PRO A 60 5.79 -16.29 7.17
C PRO A 60 6.45 -15.43 6.09
N THR A 61 6.49 -15.90 4.84
CA THR A 61 7.10 -15.19 3.72
C THR A 61 6.40 -13.86 3.45
N THR A 62 5.06 -13.84 3.47
CA THR A 62 4.30 -12.61 3.28
C THR A 62 4.55 -11.62 4.42
N LYS A 63 4.57 -12.07 5.68
CA LYS A 63 4.82 -11.19 6.84
C LYS A 63 6.23 -10.61 6.82
N GLU A 64 7.23 -11.45 6.53
CA GLU A 64 8.63 -11.03 6.38
C GLU A 64 8.79 -10.02 5.26
N PHE A 65 8.14 -10.24 4.12
CA PHE A 65 8.18 -9.32 2.99
C PHE A 65 7.55 -7.96 3.32
N ILE A 66 6.35 -7.95 3.93
CA ILE A 66 5.70 -6.70 4.39
C ILE A 66 6.61 -5.98 5.38
N ASN A 67 7.17 -6.68 6.37
CA ASN A 67 8.08 -6.09 7.33
C ASN A 67 9.31 -5.47 6.65
N CYS A 68 9.91 -6.18 5.70
CA CYS A 68 11.05 -5.67 4.93
C CYS A 68 10.70 -4.38 4.17
N LEU A 69 9.54 -4.32 3.51
CA LEU A 69 9.08 -3.09 2.85
C LEU A 69 9.03 -1.93 3.85
N LEU A 70 8.39 -2.14 5.00
CA LEU A 70 8.24 -1.10 6.03
C LEU A 70 9.58 -0.66 6.62
N VAL A 71 10.53 -1.58 6.81
CA VAL A 71 11.90 -1.25 7.25
C VAL A 71 12.62 -0.42 6.20
N GLU A 72 12.63 -0.84 4.93
CA GLU A 72 13.36 -0.15 3.86
C GLU A 72 12.76 1.21 3.51
N PHE A 73 11.46 1.41 3.70
CA PHE A 73 10.81 2.71 3.60
C PHE A 73 10.95 3.57 4.87
N ASN A 74 11.58 3.04 5.93
CA ASN A 74 11.72 3.72 7.23
C ASN A 74 10.35 4.10 7.85
N VAL A 75 9.37 3.20 7.71
CA VAL A 75 8.02 3.37 8.25
C VAL A 75 7.97 3.05 9.75
N TRP A 76 8.89 2.26 10.27
CA TRP A 76 8.95 1.96 11.70
C TRP A 76 9.59 3.11 12.51
N GLU A 77 8.96 3.46 13.62
CA GLU A 77 9.59 4.20 14.72
C GLU A 77 10.27 3.21 15.70
N SER A 78 11.02 3.72 16.67
CA SER A 78 11.88 2.94 17.57
C SER A 78 11.15 2.00 18.56
N ASP A 79 9.83 2.05 18.61
CA ASP A 79 8.95 1.29 19.53
C ASP A 79 7.92 0.42 18.79
N GLY A 80 8.09 0.20 17.48
CA GLY A 80 7.13 -0.54 16.66
C GLY A 80 5.84 0.23 16.37
N VAL A 81 5.86 1.55 16.57
CA VAL A 81 4.85 2.48 16.07
C VAL A 81 5.14 2.83 14.61
N ILE A 82 4.10 3.14 13.85
CA ILE A 82 4.20 3.57 12.46
C ILE A 82 4.48 5.06 12.39
N ASN A 83 5.57 5.43 11.72
CA ASN A 83 5.87 6.80 11.32
C ASN A 83 4.86 7.25 10.26
N ARG A 84 3.80 7.89 10.74
CA ARG A 84 2.68 8.31 9.88
C ARG A 84 3.09 9.29 8.81
N ASP A 85 4.04 10.18 9.08
CA ASP A 85 4.40 11.21 8.12
C ASP A 85 5.17 10.63 6.93
N VAL A 86 5.96 9.57 7.12
CA VAL A 86 6.57 8.82 6.01
C VAL A 86 5.48 8.26 5.09
N VAL A 87 4.47 7.60 5.66
CA VAL A 87 3.38 7.00 4.87
C VAL A 87 2.51 8.06 4.21
N VAL A 88 2.17 9.15 4.92
CA VAL A 88 1.41 10.27 4.35
C VAL A 88 2.19 10.91 3.20
N ASN A 89 3.47 11.21 3.36
CA ASN A 89 4.27 11.83 2.31
C ASN A 89 4.36 10.95 1.06
N PHE A 90 4.45 9.63 1.24
CA PHE A 90 4.42 8.69 0.13
C PHE A 90 3.06 8.68 -0.57
N MET A 91 1.96 8.52 0.16
CA MET A 91 0.61 8.38 -0.42
C MET A 91 0.04 9.71 -0.93
N ALA A 92 0.39 10.85 -0.32
CA ALA A 92 -0.13 12.17 -0.66
C ALA A 92 0.26 12.64 -2.07
N GLN A 93 1.17 11.93 -2.74
CA GLN A 93 1.49 12.18 -4.14
C GLN A 93 0.29 11.92 -5.06
N GLN A 94 -0.64 11.03 -4.69
CA GLN A 94 -1.81 10.67 -5.50
C GLN A 94 -3.13 10.76 -4.72
N TYR A 95 -3.08 10.61 -3.40
CA TYR A 95 -4.26 10.52 -2.55
C TYR A 95 -4.39 11.71 -1.62
N ASP A 96 -5.60 12.02 -1.17
CA ASP A 96 -5.85 13.10 -0.21
C ASP A 96 -5.13 12.80 1.13
N PRO A 97 -4.15 13.63 1.56
CA PRO A 97 -3.40 13.40 2.79
C PRO A 97 -4.28 13.35 4.04
N VAL A 98 -5.44 14.03 4.04
CA VAL A 98 -6.38 14.01 5.18
C VAL A 98 -7.01 12.62 5.31
N LYS A 99 -7.40 12.00 4.18
CA LYS A 99 -7.95 10.65 4.17
C LYS A 99 -6.89 9.63 4.60
N VAL A 100 -5.68 9.72 4.07
CA VAL A 100 -4.57 8.83 4.46
C VAL A 100 -4.29 8.94 5.96
N ARG A 101 -4.22 10.17 6.50
CA ARG A 101 -3.97 10.39 7.93
C ARG A 101 -5.09 9.84 8.81
N SER A 102 -6.35 9.92 8.36
CA SER A 102 -7.50 9.33 9.06
C SER A 102 -7.38 7.81 9.21
N ILE A 103 -6.91 7.11 8.17
CA ILE A 103 -6.62 5.67 8.20
C ILE A 103 -5.51 5.39 9.22
N LEU A 104 -4.40 6.11 9.09
CA LEU A 104 -3.22 5.89 9.93
C LEU A 104 -3.48 6.16 11.42
N ASN A 105 -4.37 7.09 11.77
CA ASN A 105 -4.77 7.32 13.15
C ASN A 105 -5.42 6.08 13.81
N LYS A 106 -5.96 5.16 13.02
CA LYS A 106 -6.52 3.89 13.50
C LYS A 106 -5.47 2.77 13.54
N CYS A 107 -4.47 2.82 12.65
CA CYS A 107 -3.56 1.70 12.39
C CYS A 107 -2.13 1.89 12.91
N PHE A 108 -1.78 3.08 13.43
CA PHE A 108 -0.38 3.42 13.73
C PHE A 108 0.28 2.62 14.85
N ARG A 109 -0.48 1.87 15.66
CA ARG A 109 0.05 0.99 16.72
C ARG A 109 -0.40 -0.45 16.48
N PRO A 110 0.13 -1.13 15.45
CA PRO A 110 -0.23 -2.51 15.18
C PRO A 110 0.21 -3.43 16.32
N THR A 111 -0.64 -4.41 16.65
CA THR A 111 -0.34 -5.47 17.62
C THR A 111 0.19 -6.71 16.91
N GLY A 112 0.95 -7.56 17.61
CA GLY A 112 1.51 -8.80 17.05
C GLY A 112 2.52 -9.42 18.00
N ALA A 113 2.79 -10.73 17.85
CA ALA A 113 3.77 -11.42 18.69
C ALA A 113 5.21 -11.10 18.24
N THR A 114 5.43 -10.98 16.94
CA THR A 114 6.71 -10.54 16.35
C THR A 114 6.58 -9.21 15.60
N GLN A 115 7.71 -8.69 15.10
CA GLN A 115 7.71 -7.47 14.29
C GLN A 115 7.01 -7.71 12.94
N GLU A 116 7.15 -8.90 12.38
CA GLU A 116 6.51 -9.36 11.14
C GLU A 116 4.99 -9.48 11.31
N ASP A 117 4.52 -9.98 12.47
CA ASP A 117 3.08 -9.97 12.79
C ASP A 117 2.53 -8.55 12.87
N LYS A 118 3.26 -7.63 13.49
CA LYS A 118 2.87 -6.21 13.55
C LYS A 118 2.83 -5.60 12.15
N ALA A 119 3.80 -5.90 11.29
CA ALA A 119 3.86 -5.45 9.91
C ALA A 119 2.61 -5.88 9.12
N TYR A 120 2.30 -7.17 9.22
CA TYR A 120 1.13 -7.77 8.58
C TYR A 120 -0.18 -7.17 9.09
N ASN A 121 -0.33 -7.03 10.41
CA ASN A 121 -1.53 -6.45 11.01
C ASN A 121 -1.68 -4.96 10.69
N TYR A 122 -0.57 -4.23 10.54
CA TYR A 122 -0.61 -2.86 10.03
C TYR A 122 -1.13 -2.81 8.59
N ALA A 123 -0.58 -3.61 7.68
CA ALA A 123 -1.00 -3.65 6.28
C ALA A 123 -2.50 -3.99 6.18
N ARG A 124 -2.95 -5.01 6.91
CA ARG A 124 -4.38 -5.35 7.00
C ARG A 124 -5.23 -4.19 7.50
N CYS A 125 -4.87 -3.59 8.65
CA CYS A 125 -5.61 -2.46 9.19
C CYS A 125 -5.70 -1.30 8.19
N PHE A 126 -4.60 -1.00 7.50
CA PHE A 126 -4.56 0.06 6.49
C PHE A 126 -5.57 -0.20 5.38
N PHE A 127 -5.59 -1.42 4.82
CA PHE A 127 -6.50 -1.79 3.75
C PHE A 127 -7.96 -1.95 4.21
N ASP A 128 -8.21 -2.48 5.41
CA ASP A 128 -9.55 -2.59 6.00
C ASP A 128 -10.20 -1.21 6.22
N HIS A 129 -9.40 -0.16 6.31
CA HIS A 129 -9.86 1.22 6.47
C HIS A 129 -9.66 2.10 5.23
N LEU A 130 -9.15 1.55 4.13
CA LEU A 130 -8.95 2.27 2.88
C LEU A 130 -10.31 2.76 2.34
N THR A 131 -10.40 4.05 2.02
CA THR A 131 -11.65 4.68 1.52
C THR A 131 -11.50 5.25 0.11
N PHE A 132 -10.50 4.78 -0.62
CA PHE A 132 -10.17 5.15 -2.00
C PHE A 132 -9.61 3.91 -2.70
N GLU A 133 -9.72 3.83 -4.03
CA GLU A 133 -9.17 2.71 -4.79
C GLU A 133 -7.67 2.90 -5.02
N LEU A 134 -6.94 1.79 -5.17
CA LEU A 134 -5.53 1.71 -5.55
C LEU A 134 -5.42 0.98 -6.89
#